data_AF-X5UPG0-F1
#
_entry.id   AF-X5UPG0-F1
#
_cell.length_a   1.000
_cell.length_b   1.000
_cell.length_c   1.000
_cell.angle_alpha   90.00
_cell.angle_beta   90.00
_cell.angle_gamma   90.00
#
_symmetry.space_group_name_H-M   'P 1'
#
loop_
_entity.id
_entity.type
_entity.pdbx_description
1 polymer ?
#
loop_
_entity_poly.entity_id
_entity_poly.type
_entity_poly.pdbx_seq_one_letter_code
_entity_poly.pdbx_strand_id
1 'polypeptide(L)'
;MDQIASLIATSDDEDDERDRPLNAYRFASSDNAKGIVAEAIRLLLNYEHRSGLTRNKRRAADQETFDLTVDAILSDLMHHHLVDYPEGIYVTRSNRHLGTKSRYRPRAYSKVFPRILDLLAKPELGYVRQDTAPAIPGASKSTVIRPGPTLLSRMDDGDIETGDLDEHPHGETIILKRVKDADDYWDEGGLEQYADTPTTERYRHELEKINQWLAAADLRYDPLGILGPHTAFDIRDRRLRRIFTQARFDSGGRMFGGFWQQLRKHERRQGLKIAGEKAVELDYGQVGARILYGMAGHLPATGDLYSMAGYNQRRDGIKKVMSAMIFAEARPDRFPKGTKTLFRKTDKIGEVVDAIEAKHPLIKDHFHRGLGHDAQFIESSILVDVLLSLRAEGIVALPIHDAVMVPSSKVLVTKEVMLTVFRVHAHVEGTVTVEG
;
A
#
# COMPACT_ATOMS: atom_id res chain seq x y z
N MET A 1 13.87 22.12 8.05
CA MET A 1 13.15 21.47 6.94
C MET A 1 13.57 20.00 6.84
N ASP A 2 12.85 19.08 7.49
CA ASP A 2 13.20 17.63 7.57
C ASP A 2 12.19 16.76 6.79
N GLN A 3 11.55 17.36 5.78
CA GLN A 3 10.39 16.81 5.08
C GLN A 3 10.72 15.67 4.09
N ILE A 4 11.99 15.31 3.92
CA ILE A 4 12.43 14.33 2.90
C ILE A 4 12.58 12.91 3.50
N ALA A 5 12.69 12.79 4.82
CA ALA A 5 12.98 11.52 5.49
C ALA A 5 11.82 10.51 5.46
N SER A 6 10.57 10.94 5.24
CA SER A 6 9.39 10.06 5.21
C SER A 6 9.12 9.44 3.82
N LEU A 7 9.76 9.93 2.76
CA LEU A 7 9.51 9.49 1.37
C LEU A 7 10.60 8.54 0.83
N ILE A 8 11.71 8.42 1.56
CA ILE A 8 12.70 7.36 1.35
C ILE A 8 12.40 6.24 2.34
N ALA A 9 11.27 5.56 2.14
CA ALA A 9 11.16 4.17 2.59
C ALA A 9 12.06 3.34 1.67
N THR A 10 13.39 3.45 1.88
CA THR A 10 14.22 2.28 1.64
C THR A 10 13.80 1.26 2.68
N SER A 11 13.60 0.02 2.23
CA SER A 11 13.26 -1.18 3.00
C SER A 11 14.26 -1.46 4.13
N ASP A 12 14.26 -0.63 5.16
CA ASP A 12 14.79 -0.99 6.46
C ASP A 12 13.59 -1.54 7.25
N ASP A 13 13.68 -2.82 7.60
CA ASP A 13 12.70 -3.69 8.26
C ASP A 13 12.29 -3.20 9.67
N GLU A 14 11.80 -1.97 9.78
CA GLU A 14 11.15 -1.45 10.99
C GLU A 14 9.72 -1.03 10.62
N ASP A 15 8.89 -2.04 10.30
CA ASP A 15 7.45 -1.90 10.46
C ASP A 15 7.18 -1.74 11.96
N ASP A 16 6.97 -0.50 12.41
CA ASP A 16 6.33 -0.26 13.70
C ASP A 16 5.02 -1.06 13.70
N GLU A 17 4.94 -2.11 14.52
CA GLU A 17 3.74 -2.90 14.75
C GLU A 17 2.62 -1.94 15.21
N ARG A 18 1.71 -1.62 14.30
CA ARG A 18 0.56 -0.74 14.53
C ARG A 18 -0.71 -1.51 14.16
N ASP A 19 -1.75 -1.33 14.97
CA ASP A 19 -3.10 -1.79 14.64
C ASP A 19 -3.43 -1.44 13.17
N ARG A 20 -4.06 -2.37 12.45
CA ARG A 20 -4.50 -2.10 11.07
C ARG A 20 -5.88 -1.44 11.05
N PRO A 21 -6.19 -0.58 10.06
CA PRO A 21 -7.55 -0.07 9.92
C PRO A 21 -8.52 -1.20 9.56
N LEU A 22 -9.79 -1.03 9.93
CA LEU A 22 -10.88 -1.88 9.43
C LEU A 22 -10.94 -1.84 7.90
N ASN A 23 -10.92 -3.03 7.28
CA ASN A 23 -11.23 -3.18 5.87
C ASN A 23 -12.76 -3.23 5.69
N ALA A 24 -13.35 -2.05 5.55
CA ALA A 24 -14.80 -1.88 5.38
C ALA A 24 -15.35 -2.34 4.02
N TYR A 25 -14.53 -3.00 3.20
CA TYR A 25 -14.93 -3.62 1.93
C TYR A 25 -15.01 -5.14 2.01
N ARG A 26 -14.61 -5.76 3.13
CA ARG A 26 -14.70 -7.21 3.31
C ARG A 26 -16.15 -7.64 3.52
N PHE A 27 -16.51 -8.82 3.03
CA PHE A 27 -17.85 -9.39 3.19
C PHE A 27 -17.81 -10.92 3.22
N ALA A 28 -18.88 -11.52 3.74
CA ALA A 28 -19.06 -12.97 3.77
C ALA A 28 -19.48 -13.50 2.40
N SER A 29 -18.65 -14.35 1.79
CA SER A 29 -18.84 -14.83 0.42
C SER A 29 -19.50 -16.21 0.37
N SER A 30 -19.22 -17.09 1.34
CA SER A 30 -19.82 -18.43 1.43
C SER A 30 -21.11 -18.46 2.23
N ASP A 31 -21.89 -19.54 2.09
CA ASP A 31 -23.14 -19.73 2.82
C ASP A 31 -22.91 -19.86 4.33
N ASN A 32 -21.81 -20.47 4.76
CA ASN A 32 -21.45 -20.60 6.18
C ASN A 32 -21.16 -19.22 6.79
N ALA A 33 -20.28 -18.42 6.18
CA ALA A 33 -19.98 -17.08 6.68
C ALA A 33 -21.21 -16.15 6.62
N LYS A 34 -22.02 -16.26 5.56
CA LYS A 34 -23.29 -15.51 5.45
C LYS A 34 -24.28 -15.91 6.54
N GLY A 35 -24.31 -17.19 6.93
CA GLY A 35 -25.11 -17.71 8.03
C GLY A 35 -24.78 -17.01 9.36
N ILE A 36 -23.49 -16.86 9.66
CA ILE A 36 -23.01 -16.17 10.87
C ILE A 36 -23.44 -14.69 10.86
N VAL A 37 -23.23 -14.00 9.74
CA VAL A 37 -23.61 -12.59 9.58
C VAL A 37 -25.13 -12.42 9.70
N ALA A 38 -25.91 -13.29 9.07
CA ALA A 38 -27.37 -13.25 9.13
C ALA A 38 -27.91 -13.52 10.54
N GLU A 39 -27.30 -14.45 11.29
CA GLU A 39 -27.62 -14.69 12.69
C GLU A 39 -27.37 -13.43 13.53
N ALA A 40 -26.19 -12.82 13.38
CA ALA A 40 -25.83 -11.60 14.11
C ALA A 40 -26.81 -10.47 13.81
N ILE A 41 -27.12 -10.21 12.53
CA ILE A 41 -28.12 -9.21 12.11
C ILE A 41 -29.47 -9.47 12.80
N ARG A 42 -29.98 -10.70 12.75
CA ARG A 42 -31.24 -11.08 13.38
C ARG A 42 -31.22 -10.84 14.89
N LEU A 43 -30.13 -11.21 15.58
CA LEU A 43 -29.98 -11.03 17.02
C LEU A 43 -29.91 -9.54 17.40
N LEU A 44 -29.20 -8.71 16.63
CA LEU A 44 -29.17 -7.27 16.83
C LEU A 44 -30.55 -6.63 16.67
N LEU A 45 -31.28 -6.98 15.61
CA LEU A 45 -32.64 -6.45 15.38
C LEU A 45 -33.60 -6.85 16.51
N ASN A 46 -33.52 -8.09 16.98
CA ASN A 46 -34.31 -8.56 18.13
C ASN A 46 -33.93 -7.81 19.43
N TYR A 47 -32.64 -7.53 19.64
CA TYR A 47 -32.18 -6.74 20.78
C TYR A 47 -32.71 -5.31 20.71
N GLU A 48 -32.56 -4.63 19.57
CA GLU A 48 -33.07 -3.27 19.35
C GLU A 48 -34.59 -3.16 19.61
N HIS A 49 -35.35 -4.19 19.23
CA HIS A 49 -36.79 -4.24 19.48
C HIS A 49 -37.12 -4.42 20.96
N ARG A 50 -36.53 -5.42 21.63
CA ARG A 50 -36.76 -5.71 23.06
C ARG A 50 -36.31 -4.56 23.98
N SER A 51 -35.25 -3.86 23.61
CA SER A 51 -34.71 -2.74 24.38
C SER A 51 -35.35 -1.38 24.02
N GLY A 52 -36.35 -1.35 23.13
CA GLY A 52 -37.05 -0.11 22.74
C GLY A 52 -36.14 0.93 22.06
N LEU A 53 -35.03 0.50 21.46
CA LEU A 53 -34.05 1.40 20.83
C LEU A 53 -34.51 1.89 19.44
N THR A 54 -35.55 1.27 18.90
CA THR A 54 -36.18 1.67 17.63
C THR A 54 -37.58 2.23 17.91
N ARG A 55 -37.81 3.49 17.51
CA ARG A 55 -39.14 4.13 17.60
C ARG A 55 -39.96 3.97 16.32
N ASN A 56 -39.29 3.81 15.19
CA ASN A 56 -39.90 3.71 13.86
C ASN A 56 -39.26 2.56 13.07
N LYS A 57 -39.99 1.98 12.12
CA LYS A 57 -39.46 1.00 11.17
C LYS A 57 -38.30 1.62 10.38
N ARG A 58 -37.17 0.92 10.31
CA ARG A 58 -36.00 1.33 9.53
C ARG A 58 -36.37 1.38 8.04
N ARG A 59 -35.90 2.41 7.32
CA ARG A 59 -36.09 2.52 5.86
C ARG A 59 -35.24 1.47 5.15
N ALA A 60 -35.61 1.08 3.92
CA ALA A 60 -34.89 0.06 3.17
C ALA A 60 -33.40 0.40 2.96
N ALA A 61 -33.06 1.62 2.55
CA ALA A 61 -31.68 2.05 2.35
C ALA A 61 -30.86 2.09 3.66
N ASP A 62 -31.52 2.45 4.78
CA ASP A 62 -30.87 2.43 6.10
C ASP A 62 -30.63 0.99 6.57
N GLN A 63 -31.52 0.05 6.21
CA GLN A 63 -31.36 -1.38 6.51
C GLN A 63 -30.21 -1.98 5.69
N GLU A 64 -30.13 -1.68 4.40
CA GLU A 64 -29.01 -2.12 3.56
C GLU A 64 -27.67 -1.61 4.13
N THR A 65 -27.61 -0.34 4.54
CA THR A 65 -26.39 0.21 5.16
C THR A 65 -26.06 -0.51 6.48
N PHE A 66 -27.08 -0.81 7.30
CA PHE A 66 -26.91 -1.54 8.55
C PHE A 66 -26.36 -2.95 8.31
N ASP A 67 -26.93 -3.68 7.35
CA ASP A 67 -26.51 -5.04 7.00
C ASP A 67 -25.06 -5.04 6.48
N LEU A 68 -24.72 -4.11 5.57
CA LEU A 68 -23.35 -3.92 5.09
C LEU A 68 -22.37 -3.56 6.20
N THR A 69 -22.78 -2.76 7.19
CA THR A 69 -21.91 -2.44 8.34
C THR A 69 -21.64 -3.68 9.18
N VAL A 70 -22.67 -4.48 9.50
CA VAL A 70 -22.51 -5.69 10.31
C VAL A 70 -21.62 -6.71 9.57
N ASP A 71 -21.90 -6.95 8.29
CA ASP A 71 -21.10 -7.84 7.45
C ASP A 71 -19.63 -7.40 7.41
N ALA A 72 -19.36 -6.13 7.10
CA ALA A 72 -17.98 -5.64 7.02
C ALA A 72 -17.22 -5.76 8.36
N ILE A 73 -17.87 -5.49 9.49
CA ILE A 73 -17.24 -5.63 10.81
C ILE A 73 -16.93 -7.10 11.10
N LEU A 74 -17.91 -7.99 10.94
CA LEU A 74 -17.75 -9.39 11.29
C LEU A 74 -16.80 -10.09 10.33
N SER A 75 -16.94 -9.87 9.03
CA SER A 75 -16.09 -10.45 8.00
C SER A 75 -14.64 -10.01 8.15
N ASP A 76 -14.37 -8.74 8.47
CA ASP A 76 -12.99 -8.30 8.71
C ASP A 76 -12.40 -8.84 10.02
N LEU A 77 -13.22 -9.06 11.06
CA LEU A 77 -12.78 -9.72 12.31
C LEU A 77 -12.52 -11.21 12.12
N MET A 78 -13.37 -11.92 11.36
CA MET A 78 -13.16 -13.32 11.02
C MET A 78 -11.86 -13.48 10.23
N HIS A 79 -11.67 -12.66 9.18
CA HIS A 79 -10.44 -12.67 8.38
C HIS A 79 -9.21 -12.39 9.23
N HIS A 80 -9.30 -11.37 10.09
CA HIS A 80 -8.22 -10.99 10.96
C HIS A 80 -7.77 -12.11 11.89
N HIS A 81 -8.73 -12.86 12.45
CA HIS A 81 -8.46 -14.02 13.27
C HIS A 81 -7.83 -15.17 12.49
N LEU A 82 -8.34 -15.46 11.28
CA LEU A 82 -7.87 -16.56 10.44
C LEU A 82 -6.45 -16.37 9.90
N VAL A 83 -6.07 -15.12 9.61
CA VAL A 83 -4.71 -14.78 9.17
C VAL A 83 -3.74 -14.68 10.35
N ASP A 84 -4.26 -14.69 11.58
CA ASP A 84 -3.48 -14.58 12.83
C ASP A 84 -2.61 -13.31 12.88
N TYR A 85 -3.22 -12.16 12.55
CA TYR A 85 -2.54 -10.88 12.72
C TYR A 85 -2.26 -10.60 14.21
N PRO A 86 -1.05 -10.12 14.57
CA PRO A 86 -0.66 -9.94 15.96
C PRO A 86 -1.36 -8.75 16.66
N GLU A 87 -1.66 -7.71 15.89
CA GLU A 87 -2.26 -6.47 16.39
C GLU A 87 -3.80 -6.52 16.38
N GLY A 88 -4.48 -5.49 16.89
CA GLY A 88 -5.93 -5.38 16.74
C GLY A 88 -6.34 -4.65 15.46
N ILE A 89 -7.67 -4.50 15.28
CA ILE A 89 -8.24 -3.66 14.22
C ILE A 89 -8.66 -2.33 14.84
N TYR A 90 -8.10 -1.22 14.37
CA TYR A 90 -8.57 0.08 14.81
C TYR A 90 -9.75 0.58 13.98
N VAL A 91 -10.69 1.23 14.66
CA VAL A 91 -11.88 1.86 14.09
C VAL A 91 -12.06 3.28 14.59
N THR A 92 -12.53 4.14 13.70
CA THR A 92 -12.96 5.49 14.06
C THR A 92 -14.39 5.49 14.59
N ARG A 93 -14.62 6.22 15.69
CA ARG A 93 -15.96 6.46 16.25
C ARG A 93 -16.47 7.88 15.97
N SER A 94 -15.73 8.66 15.16
CA SER A 94 -16.08 10.06 14.87
C SER A 94 -17.22 10.16 13.86
N ASN A 95 -18.38 10.67 14.30
CA ASN A 95 -19.50 10.96 13.40
C ASN A 95 -19.16 11.96 12.30
N ARG A 96 -18.15 12.82 12.52
CA ARG A 96 -17.63 13.71 11.47
C ARG A 96 -16.98 12.88 10.37
N HIS A 97 -16.07 11.97 10.74
CA HIS A 97 -15.40 11.11 9.77
C HIS A 97 -16.38 10.15 9.08
N LEU A 98 -17.14 9.37 9.86
CA LEU A 98 -18.10 8.38 9.36
C LEU A 98 -19.25 8.98 8.55
N GLY A 99 -19.61 10.24 8.83
CA GLY A 99 -20.67 10.97 8.13
C GLY A 99 -20.21 11.72 6.88
N THR A 100 -18.90 11.90 6.68
CA THR A 100 -18.37 12.70 5.56
C THR A 100 -18.63 11.99 4.25
N LYS A 101 -19.30 12.66 3.30
CA LYS A 101 -19.45 12.13 1.94
C LYS A 101 -18.14 12.33 1.18
N SER A 102 -17.59 11.24 0.66
CA SER A 102 -16.36 11.25 -0.12
C SER A 102 -16.38 10.07 -1.07
N ARG A 103 -15.73 10.21 -2.25
CA ARG A 103 -15.52 9.09 -3.18
C ARG A 103 -14.77 7.91 -2.53
N TYR A 104 -13.94 8.17 -1.52
CA TYR A 104 -13.20 7.13 -0.80
C TYR A 104 -13.97 6.50 0.36
N ARG A 105 -15.18 6.99 0.65
CA ARG A 105 -15.96 6.50 1.80
C ARG A 105 -16.56 5.13 1.48
N PRO A 106 -16.26 4.07 2.26
CA PRO A 106 -16.92 2.79 2.13
C PRO A 106 -18.42 2.89 2.40
N ARG A 107 -19.25 2.10 1.69
CA ARG A 107 -20.71 2.07 1.89
C ARG A 107 -21.10 1.64 3.31
N ALA A 108 -20.30 0.76 3.92
CA ALA A 108 -20.47 0.29 5.29
C ALA A 108 -20.28 1.40 6.35
N TYR A 109 -19.69 2.56 6.01
CA TYR A 109 -19.52 3.66 6.96
C TYR A 109 -20.75 4.55 7.02
N SER A 110 -21.25 4.75 8.25
CA SER A 110 -22.37 5.62 8.56
C SER A 110 -22.27 6.15 9.99
N LYS A 111 -23.06 7.18 10.34
CA LYS A 111 -23.14 7.70 11.72
C LYS A 111 -23.72 6.68 12.73
N VAL A 112 -24.29 5.57 12.25
CA VAL A 112 -24.82 4.49 13.08
C VAL A 112 -23.74 3.46 13.43
N PHE A 113 -22.59 3.47 12.73
CA PHE A 113 -21.48 2.53 12.93
C PHE A 113 -21.06 2.36 14.41
N PRO A 114 -20.85 3.41 15.22
CA PRO A 114 -20.47 3.24 16.62
C PRO A 114 -21.55 2.53 17.44
N ARG A 115 -22.83 2.79 17.12
CA ARG A 115 -23.97 2.10 17.78
C ARG A 115 -24.01 0.63 17.44
N ILE A 116 -23.74 0.26 16.18
CA ILE A 116 -23.70 -1.15 15.73
C ILE A 116 -22.58 -1.88 16.48
N LEU A 117 -21.39 -1.28 16.56
CA LEU A 117 -20.28 -1.82 17.36
C LEU A 117 -20.65 -2.03 18.83
N ASP A 118 -21.28 -1.03 19.46
CA ASP A 118 -21.69 -1.12 20.87
C ASP A 118 -22.72 -2.22 21.12
N LEU A 119 -23.61 -2.47 20.14
CA LEU A 119 -24.55 -3.59 20.18
C LEU A 119 -23.82 -4.93 20.03
N LEU A 120 -22.97 -5.08 19.02
CA LEU A 120 -22.17 -6.29 18.79
C LEU A 120 -21.30 -6.67 20.00
N ALA A 121 -20.88 -5.68 20.78
CA ALA A 121 -20.07 -5.87 21.98
C ALA A 121 -20.86 -6.07 23.28
N LYS A 122 -22.21 -6.06 23.25
CA LYS A 122 -22.99 -6.36 24.44
C LYS A 122 -22.65 -7.76 24.96
N PRO A 123 -22.51 -7.98 26.28
CA PRO A 123 -22.19 -9.30 26.83
C PRO A 123 -23.15 -10.41 26.38
N GLU A 124 -24.44 -10.09 26.18
CA GLU A 124 -25.46 -11.03 25.69
C GLU A 124 -25.30 -11.41 24.21
N LEU A 125 -24.62 -10.58 23.40
CA LEU A 125 -24.38 -10.81 21.98
C LEU A 125 -22.96 -11.36 21.75
N GLY A 126 -21.95 -10.74 22.35
CA GLY A 126 -20.59 -11.28 22.44
C GLY A 126 -19.84 -11.43 21.12
N TYR A 127 -20.26 -10.76 20.04
CA TYR A 127 -19.60 -10.87 18.72
C TYR A 127 -18.30 -10.05 18.63
N VAL A 128 -18.20 -8.94 19.37
CA VAL A 128 -17.04 -8.02 19.31
C VAL A 128 -16.53 -7.73 20.72
N ARG A 129 -15.21 -7.72 20.91
CA ARG A 129 -14.56 -7.07 22.06
C ARG A 129 -14.06 -5.71 21.63
N GLN A 130 -14.21 -4.70 22.50
CA GLN A 130 -13.76 -3.34 22.22
C GLN A 130 -12.84 -2.85 23.35
N ASP A 131 -11.67 -2.35 22.97
CA ASP A 131 -10.81 -1.57 23.84
C ASP A 131 -10.95 -0.09 23.44
N THR A 132 -11.74 0.64 24.23
CA THR A 132 -11.87 2.08 24.08
C THR A 132 -10.78 2.76 24.90
N ALA A 133 -9.80 3.36 24.22
CA ALA A 133 -8.74 4.11 24.91
C ALA A 133 -9.32 5.19 25.85
N PRO A 134 -8.78 5.34 27.08
CA PRO A 134 -9.19 6.38 28.02
C PRO A 134 -8.98 7.78 27.42
N ALA A 135 -9.75 8.76 27.88
CA ALA A 135 -9.65 10.13 27.38
C ALA A 135 -8.35 10.81 27.86
N ILE A 136 -7.26 10.66 27.09
CA ILE A 136 -6.01 11.40 27.31
C ILE A 136 -6.06 12.70 26.48
N PRO A 137 -5.92 13.89 27.10
CA PRO A 137 -5.82 15.15 26.37
C PRO A 137 -4.65 15.13 25.37
N GLY A 138 -4.91 15.46 24.11
CA GLY A 138 -3.88 15.57 23.07
C GLY A 138 -3.56 14.29 22.29
N ALA A 139 -4.10 13.11 22.67
CA ALA A 139 -3.89 11.86 21.93
C ALA A 139 -5.05 11.56 20.97
N SER A 140 -4.74 11.11 19.75
CA SER A 140 -5.75 10.60 18.82
C SER A 140 -6.36 9.31 19.37
N LYS A 141 -7.66 9.34 19.65
CA LYS A 141 -8.42 8.18 20.13
C LYS A 141 -8.70 7.23 18.96
N SER A 142 -8.17 6.03 19.02
CA SER A 142 -8.61 4.92 18.18
C SER A 142 -9.21 3.85 19.08
N THR A 143 -10.40 3.36 18.72
CA THR A 143 -10.97 2.18 19.38
C THR A 143 -10.41 0.97 18.67
N VAL A 144 -9.91 0.00 19.43
CA VAL A 144 -9.43 -1.27 18.90
C VAL A 144 -10.51 -2.32 19.11
N ILE A 145 -10.80 -3.10 18.08
CA ILE A 145 -11.77 -4.18 18.11
C ILE A 145 -11.10 -5.53 17.86
N ARG A 146 -11.63 -6.57 18.51
CA ARG A 146 -11.19 -7.97 18.41
C ARG A 146 -12.38 -8.91 18.34
N PRO A 147 -12.21 -10.13 17.79
CA PRO A 147 -13.30 -11.11 17.75
C PRO A 147 -13.79 -11.44 19.17
N GLY A 148 -15.09 -11.38 19.36
CA GLY A 148 -15.74 -11.77 20.62
C GLY A 148 -15.95 -13.28 20.71
N PRO A 149 -16.20 -13.81 21.93
CA PRO A 149 -16.36 -15.25 22.15
C PRO A 149 -17.48 -15.87 21.30
N THR A 150 -18.58 -15.15 21.05
CA THR A 150 -19.66 -15.65 20.20
C THR A 150 -19.22 -15.77 18.75
N LEU A 151 -18.45 -14.80 18.24
CA LEU A 151 -17.94 -14.87 16.87
C LEU A 151 -16.97 -16.04 16.71
N LEU A 152 -16.04 -16.21 17.65
CA LEU A 152 -15.08 -17.32 17.64
C LEU A 152 -15.79 -18.68 17.65
N SER A 153 -16.74 -18.89 18.58
CA SER A 153 -17.53 -20.13 18.62
C SER A 153 -18.27 -20.40 17.32
N ARG A 154 -18.79 -19.36 16.65
CA ARG A 154 -19.50 -19.52 15.37
C ARG A 154 -18.58 -19.80 14.21
N MET A 155 -17.35 -19.26 14.22
CA MET A 155 -16.34 -19.61 13.24
C MET A 155 -15.95 -21.08 13.37
N ASP A 156 -15.75 -21.56 14.61
CA ASP A 156 -15.45 -22.96 14.90
C ASP A 156 -16.60 -23.88 14.50
N ASP A 157 -17.85 -23.54 14.86
CA ASP A 157 -19.04 -24.33 14.52
C ASP A 157 -19.30 -24.39 12.99
N GLY A 158 -18.87 -23.35 12.26
CA GLY A 158 -19.10 -23.17 10.84
C GLY A 158 -17.95 -23.61 9.94
N ASP A 159 -16.86 -24.13 10.52
CA ASP A 159 -15.60 -24.46 9.83
C ASP A 159 -15.13 -23.34 8.89
N ILE A 160 -15.13 -22.09 9.38
CA ILE A 160 -14.83 -20.92 8.55
C ILE A 160 -13.34 -20.85 8.23
N GLU A 161 -13.02 -20.71 6.94
CA GLU A 161 -11.68 -20.50 6.40
C GLU A 161 -11.56 -19.11 5.76
N THR A 162 -10.33 -18.71 5.39
CA THR A 162 -10.14 -17.44 4.69
C THR A 162 -10.98 -17.41 3.41
N GLY A 163 -11.07 -18.54 2.70
CA GLY A 163 -11.87 -18.77 1.50
C GLY A 163 -13.33 -18.29 1.57
N ASP A 164 -13.93 -18.30 2.76
CA ASP A 164 -15.32 -17.91 3.01
C ASP A 164 -15.56 -16.39 3.04
N LEU A 165 -14.49 -15.61 2.94
CA LEU A 165 -14.49 -14.14 3.05
C LEU A 165 -13.88 -13.55 1.79
N ASP A 166 -14.43 -12.45 1.29
CA ASP A 166 -13.94 -11.78 0.08
C ASP A 166 -13.97 -10.24 0.25
N GLU A 167 -13.39 -9.49 -0.69
CA GLU A 167 -13.38 -8.03 -0.68
C GLU A 167 -14.15 -7.47 -1.89
N HIS A 168 -15.04 -6.51 -1.64
CA HIS A 168 -15.79 -5.87 -2.72
C HIS A 168 -14.87 -5.16 -3.73
N PRO A 169 -15.09 -5.37 -5.05
CA PRO A 169 -14.30 -4.73 -6.09
C PRO A 169 -14.61 -3.23 -6.26
N HIS A 170 -15.62 -2.71 -5.56
CA HIS A 170 -16.17 -1.35 -5.76
C HIS A 170 -15.48 -0.24 -4.95
N GLY A 171 -14.32 -0.51 -4.33
CA GLY A 171 -13.48 0.55 -3.75
C GLY A 171 -12.82 1.41 -4.83
N GLU A 172 -12.61 2.70 -4.55
CA GLU A 172 -11.82 3.55 -5.43
C GLU A 172 -10.38 3.01 -5.53
N THR A 173 -9.91 2.79 -6.76
CA THR A 173 -8.57 2.24 -7.02
C THR A 173 -7.56 3.33 -7.37
N ILE A 174 -8.03 4.52 -7.74
CA ILE A 174 -7.19 5.70 -8.00
C ILE A 174 -7.29 6.65 -6.80
N ILE A 175 -6.22 6.72 -6.02
CA ILE A 175 -6.15 7.50 -4.79
C ILE A 175 -5.37 8.78 -5.04
N LEU A 176 -5.94 9.93 -4.68
CA LEU A 176 -5.27 11.22 -4.75
C LEU A 176 -4.99 11.73 -3.33
N LYS A 177 -3.72 12.00 -3.02
CA LYS A 177 -3.31 12.64 -1.77
C LYS A 177 -3.11 14.14 -2.00
N ARG A 178 -3.62 14.96 -1.08
CA ARG A 178 -3.38 16.42 -1.08
C ARG A 178 -1.91 16.73 -0.82
N VAL A 179 -1.52 17.96 -1.13
CA VAL A 179 -0.23 18.51 -0.72
C VAL A 179 -0.14 18.48 0.81
N LYS A 180 1.03 18.06 1.33
CA LYS A 180 1.34 18.08 2.76
C LYS A 180 1.47 19.53 3.22
N ASP A 181 0.97 19.82 4.41
CA ASP A 181 1.24 21.08 5.09
C ASP A 181 2.73 21.10 5.49
N ALA A 182 3.46 22.09 4.97
CA ALA A 182 4.88 22.22 5.24
C ALA A 182 5.16 22.55 6.71
N ASP A 183 4.21 23.18 7.40
CA ASP A 183 4.35 23.61 8.79
C ASP A 183 3.90 22.54 9.80
N ASP A 184 3.20 21.50 9.34
CA ASP A 184 2.81 20.35 10.16
C ASP A 184 3.68 19.13 9.87
N TYR A 185 4.66 18.89 10.75
CA TYR A 185 5.56 17.73 10.66
C TYR A 185 4.82 16.38 10.65
N TRP A 186 3.62 16.30 11.24
CA TRP A 186 2.84 15.07 11.33
C TRP A 186 1.86 14.89 10.17
N ASP A 187 1.82 15.82 9.21
CA ASP A 187 0.92 15.72 8.07
C ASP A 187 1.43 14.73 7.01
N GLU A 188 0.77 13.58 6.94
CA GLU A 188 1.08 12.54 5.97
C GLU A 188 0.45 12.78 4.59
N GLY A 189 -0.27 13.90 4.41
CA GLY A 189 -1.03 14.20 3.21
C GLY A 189 -2.34 13.43 3.19
N GLY A 190 -3.45 14.10 3.49
CA GLY A 190 -4.78 13.50 3.49
C GLY A 190 -5.29 13.12 2.09
N LEU A 191 -6.44 12.46 2.04
CA LEU A 191 -7.12 12.15 0.78
C LEU A 191 -7.84 13.37 0.20
N GLU A 192 -7.74 13.55 -1.11
CA GLU A 192 -8.38 14.64 -1.85
C GLU A 192 -9.37 14.11 -2.88
N GLN A 193 -10.57 14.69 -2.91
CA GLN A 193 -11.58 14.33 -3.89
C GLN A 193 -11.26 14.98 -5.23
N TYR A 194 -11.62 14.29 -6.31
CA TYR A 194 -11.42 14.77 -7.67
C TYR A 194 -12.65 14.43 -8.51
N ALA A 195 -12.85 15.14 -9.62
CA ALA A 195 -13.85 14.80 -10.63
C ALA A 195 -13.27 13.77 -11.60
N ASP A 196 -14.13 12.92 -12.15
CA ASP A 196 -13.71 11.95 -13.15
C ASP A 196 -13.34 12.68 -14.46
N THR A 197 -12.18 12.31 -15.01
CA THR A 197 -11.61 12.84 -16.25
C THR A 197 -11.23 11.69 -17.17
N PRO A 198 -11.02 11.93 -18.48
CA PRO A 198 -10.51 10.89 -19.38
C PRO A 198 -9.21 10.24 -18.87
N THR A 199 -8.34 11.02 -18.21
CA THR A 199 -7.08 10.51 -17.62
C THR A 199 -7.34 9.57 -16.45
N THR A 200 -8.21 9.94 -15.50
CA THR A 200 -8.50 9.10 -14.33
C THR A 200 -9.27 7.84 -14.72
N GLU A 201 -10.16 7.92 -15.71
CA GLU A 201 -10.84 6.75 -16.27
C GLU A 201 -9.86 5.81 -16.95
N ARG A 202 -8.91 6.34 -17.72
CA ARG A 202 -7.84 5.52 -18.33
C ARG A 202 -7.03 4.79 -17.26
N TYR A 203 -6.58 5.49 -16.20
CA TYR A 203 -5.84 4.85 -15.11
C TYR A 203 -6.66 3.78 -14.40
N ARG A 204 -7.96 4.02 -14.21
CA ARG A 204 -8.86 3.02 -13.61
C ARG A 204 -8.96 1.77 -14.48
N HIS A 205 -9.11 1.94 -15.80
CA HIS A 205 -9.18 0.83 -16.75
C HIS A 205 -7.87 0.03 -16.83
N GLU A 206 -6.73 0.71 -16.85
CA GLU A 206 -5.41 0.06 -16.79
C GLU A 206 -5.27 -0.79 -15.53
N LEU A 207 -5.59 -0.21 -14.38
CA LEU A 207 -5.48 -0.88 -13.09
C LEU A 207 -6.52 -2.00 -12.92
N GLU A 208 -7.71 -1.86 -13.47
CA GLU A 208 -8.72 -2.91 -13.51
C GLU A 208 -8.22 -4.14 -14.27
N LYS A 209 -7.63 -3.96 -15.46
CA LYS A 209 -7.02 -5.07 -16.22
C LYS A 209 -5.92 -5.77 -15.45
N ILE A 210 -5.08 -5.00 -14.75
CA ILE A 210 -4.00 -5.53 -13.90
C ILE A 210 -4.60 -6.33 -12.73
N ASN A 211 -5.56 -5.76 -12.00
CA ASN A 211 -6.20 -6.42 -10.86
C ASN A 211 -6.95 -7.69 -11.26
N GLN A 212 -7.67 -7.69 -12.38
CA GLN A 212 -8.33 -8.89 -12.91
C GLN A 212 -7.32 -9.99 -13.24
N TRP A 213 -6.17 -9.62 -13.84
CA TRP A 213 -5.10 -10.57 -14.16
C TRP A 213 -4.47 -11.18 -12.90
N LEU A 214 -4.19 -10.35 -11.89
CA LEU A 214 -3.60 -10.77 -10.62
C LEU A 214 -4.58 -11.63 -9.79
N ALA A 215 -5.87 -11.30 -9.80
CA ALA A 215 -6.90 -12.10 -9.13
C ALA A 215 -6.93 -13.54 -9.66
N ALA A 216 -6.78 -13.73 -10.97
CA ALA A 216 -6.79 -15.04 -11.62
C ALA A 216 -5.45 -15.80 -11.60
N ALA A 217 -4.37 -15.20 -11.08
CA ALA A 217 -3.04 -15.79 -11.11
C ALA A 217 -2.90 -17.04 -10.21
N ASP A 218 -2.17 -18.06 -10.68
CA ASP A 218 -1.71 -19.19 -9.87
C ASP A 218 -0.52 -18.74 -9.01
N LEU A 219 -0.84 -18.27 -7.80
CA LEU A 219 0.13 -17.88 -6.78
C LEU A 219 0.13 -18.90 -5.66
N ARG A 220 1.31 -19.31 -5.22
CA ARG A 220 1.49 -20.20 -4.08
C ARG A 220 2.58 -19.66 -3.17
N TYR A 221 2.46 -19.92 -1.88
CA TYR A 221 3.49 -19.62 -0.91
C TYR A 221 3.90 -20.90 -0.18
N ASP A 222 5.20 -21.15 -0.13
CA ASP A 222 5.81 -22.32 0.48
C ASP A 222 6.78 -21.87 1.58
N PRO A 223 6.39 -21.94 2.87
CA PRO A 223 7.24 -21.46 3.96
C PRO A 223 8.42 -22.39 4.26
N LEU A 224 8.54 -23.54 3.57
CA LEU A 224 9.54 -24.56 3.89
C LEU A 224 10.97 -24.00 3.79
N GLY A 225 11.71 -24.06 4.91
CA GLY A 225 13.09 -23.59 5.00
C GLY A 225 13.25 -22.11 5.34
N ILE A 226 12.15 -21.37 5.51
CA ILE A 226 12.16 -19.97 5.93
C ILE A 226 12.10 -19.93 7.46
N LEU A 227 13.03 -19.20 8.09
CA LEU A 227 13.05 -19.02 9.54
C LEU A 227 11.94 -18.05 9.97
N GLY A 228 11.23 -18.39 11.04
CA GLY A 228 10.24 -17.50 11.66
C GLY A 228 10.87 -16.32 12.42
N PRO A 229 10.06 -15.33 12.85
CA PRO A 229 8.61 -15.24 12.64
C PRO A 229 8.26 -14.87 11.19
N HIS A 230 7.12 -15.39 10.71
CA HIS A 230 6.60 -15.10 9.38
C HIS A 230 5.72 -13.85 9.38
N THR A 231 5.72 -13.12 8.29
CA THR A 231 4.73 -12.07 8.05
C THR A 231 3.35 -12.71 7.95
N ALA A 232 2.36 -12.18 8.67
CA ALA A 232 0.96 -12.60 8.55
C ALA A 232 0.34 -12.00 7.28
N PHE A 233 -0.26 -12.81 6.41
CA PHE A 233 -0.88 -12.35 5.16
C PHE A 233 -1.97 -13.32 4.66
N ASP A 234 -2.88 -12.80 3.84
CA ASP A 234 -3.76 -13.62 3.01
C ASP A 234 -3.28 -13.58 1.55
N ILE A 235 -3.01 -14.74 0.96
CA ILE A 235 -2.55 -14.85 -0.43
C ILE A 235 -3.57 -14.29 -1.44
N ARG A 236 -4.83 -14.11 -1.03
CA ARG A 236 -5.91 -13.56 -1.86
C ARG A 236 -5.97 -12.03 -1.81
N ASP A 237 -5.23 -11.38 -0.90
CA ASP A 237 -5.08 -9.92 -0.86
C ASP A 237 -4.18 -9.48 -2.03
N ARG A 238 -4.72 -9.48 -3.25
CA ARG A 238 -3.97 -9.24 -4.51
C ARG A 238 -4.30 -7.91 -5.16
N ARG A 239 -5.27 -7.19 -4.62
CA ARG A 239 -5.85 -5.99 -5.23
C ARG A 239 -4.94 -4.79 -5.04
N LEU A 240 -4.58 -4.16 -6.15
CA LEU A 240 -3.76 -2.96 -6.19
C LEU A 240 -4.60 -1.69 -6.33
N ARG A 241 -4.06 -0.63 -5.73
CA ARG A 241 -4.51 0.77 -5.83
C ARG A 241 -3.34 1.61 -6.31
N ARG A 242 -3.59 2.60 -7.15
CA ARG A 242 -2.59 3.55 -7.64
C ARG A 242 -2.70 4.86 -6.87
N ILE A 243 -1.63 5.28 -6.19
CA ILE A 243 -1.64 6.43 -5.28
C ILE A 243 -0.86 7.59 -5.85
N PHE A 244 -1.56 8.65 -6.21
CA PHE A 244 -1.04 9.93 -6.68
C PHE A 244 -0.86 10.92 -5.52
N THR A 245 0.10 11.83 -5.68
CA THR A 245 0.51 12.78 -4.64
C THR A 245 0.37 14.23 -5.10
N GLN A 246 0.52 15.18 -4.17
CA GLN A 246 0.54 16.62 -4.46
C GLN A 246 -0.69 17.13 -5.23
N ALA A 247 -1.87 16.54 -4.99
CA ALA A 247 -3.12 16.93 -5.63
C ALA A 247 -3.12 16.88 -7.18
N ARG A 248 -2.22 16.10 -7.79
CA ARG A 248 -2.09 16.01 -9.26
C ARG A 248 -1.83 14.58 -9.75
N PHE A 249 -2.26 14.30 -10.99
CA PHE A 249 -2.29 12.95 -11.60
C PHE A 249 -1.05 12.57 -12.41
N ASP A 250 -0.02 13.41 -12.31
CA ASP A 250 1.32 13.30 -12.88
C ASP A 250 2.40 13.39 -11.78
N SER A 251 2.02 13.10 -10.52
CA SER A 251 2.88 13.09 -9.34
C SER A 251 2.67 11.81 -8.55
N GLY A 252 3.76 11.09 -8.22
CA GLY A 252 3.71 9.83 -7.50
C GLY A 252 3.18 8.70 -8.38
N GLY A 253 2.08 8.04 -8.00
CA GLY A 253 1.41 7.05 -8.83
C GLY A 253 1.82 5.59 -8.59
N ARG A 254 2.66 5.29 -7.59
CA ARG A 254 3.02 3.89 -7.28
C ARG A 254 1.79 3.04 -6.90
N MET A 255 1.88 1.75 -7.18
CA MET A 255 0.83 0.77 -6.91
C MET A 255 1.04 0.06 -5.57
N PHE A 256 -0.02 -0.07 -4.78
CA PHE A 256 -0.01 -0.65 -3.44
C PHE A 256 -1.19 -1.59 -3.19
N GLY A 257 -1.00 -2.61 -2.35
CA GLY A 257 -2.08 -3.41 -1.77
C GLY A 257 -1.91 -4.93 -1.90
N GLY A 258 -0.99 -5.40 -2.74
CA GLY A 258 -0.73 -6.83 -2.88
C GLY A 258 0.00 -7.40 -1.67
N PHE A 259 -0.39 -8.58 -1.19
CA PHE A 259 0.19 -9.25 -0.02
C PHE A 259 1.71 -9.42 -0.17
N TRP A 260 2.20 -9.64 -1.40
CA TRP A 260 3.63 -9.78 -1.66
C TRP A 260 4.40 -8.52 -1.27
N GLN A 261 3.79 -7.33 -1.30
CA GLN A 261 4.45 -6.10 -0.87
C GLN A 261 4.67 -6.03 0.65
N GLN A 262 3.92 -6.80 1.43
CA GLN A 262 4.03 -6.88 2.89
C GLN A 262 5.08 -7.92 3.32
N LEU A 263 5.26 -8.99 2.53
CA LEU A 263 6.26 -10.01 2.82
C LEU A 263 7.67 -9.42 2.90
N ARG A 264 8.48 -9.88 3.85
CA ARG A 264 9.90 -9.50 3.92
C ARG A 264 10.64 -9.97 2.67
N LYS A 265 11.76 -9.31 2.36
CA LYS A 265 12.53 -9.60 1.14
C LYS A 265 12.95 -11.07 1.02
N HIS A 266 13.37 -11.69 2.14
CA HIS A 266 13.77 -13.10 2.15
C HIS A 266 12.58 -14.06 2.03
N GLU A 267 11.43 -13.71 2.63
CA GLU A 267 10.19 -14.49 2.53
C GLU A 267 9.68 -14.54 1.10
N ARG A 268 9.61 -13.38 0.43
CA ARG A 268 9.24 -13.29 -1.00
C ARG A 268 10.11 -14.19 -1.87
N ARG A 269 11.43 -14.05 -1.76
CA ARG A 269 12.38 -14.74 -2.64
C ARG A 269 12.40 -16.25 -2.45
N GLN A 270 12.15 -16.73 -1.23
CA GLN A 270 12.25 -18.15 -0.91
C GLN A 270 10.90 -18.85 -1.03
N GLY A 271 9.82 -18.20 -0.60
CA GLY A 271 8.52 -18.87 -0.47
C GLY A 271 7.56 -18.65 -1.63
N LEU A 272 7.68 -17.54 -2.37
CA LEU A 272 6.70 -17.20 -3.39
C LEU A 272 6.93 -17.98 -4.70
N LYS A 273 5.85 -18.58 -5.21
CA LYS A 273 5.81 -19.27 -6.50
C LYS A 273 4.72 -18.66 -7.39
N ILE A 274 5.04 -18.48 -8.66
CA ILE A 274 4.14 -17.96 -9.70
C ILE A 274 4.05 -19.01 -10.79
N ALA A 275 2.83 -19.47 -11.11
CA ALA A 275 2.58 -20.53 -12.08
C ALA A 275 3.39 -21.81 -11.80
N GLY A 276 3.54 -22.18 -10.52
CA GLY A 276 4.31 -23.34 -10.07
C GLY A 276 5.83 -23.17 -10.06
N GLU A 277 6.37 -22.07 -10.60
CA GLU A 277 7.80 -21.78 -10.62
C GLU A 277 8.22 -20.84 -9.50
N LYS A 278 9.51 -20.88 -9.11
CA LYS A 278 10.07 -19.91 -8.18
C LYS A 278 9.91 -18.49 -8.74
N ALA A 279 9.41 -17.58 -7.91
CA ALA A 279 9.33 -16.16 -8.26
C ALA A 279 10.73 -15.52 -8.21
N VAL A 280 11.11 -14.82 -9.27
CA VAL A 280 12.39 -14.12 -9.41
C VAL A 280 12.12 -12.63 -9.55
N GLU A 281 12.84 -11.81 -8.79
CA GLU A 281 12.70 -10.35 -8.79
C GLU A 281 13.62 -9.72 -9.84
N LEU A 282 13.07 -8.85 -10.69
CA LEU A 282 13.80 -8.01 -11.61
C LEU A 282 13.59 -6.55 -11.20
N ASP A 283 14.70 -5.84 -10.95
CA ASP A 283 14.70 -4.47 -10.46
C ASP A 283 15.46 -3.53 -11.40
N TYR A 284 14.99 -2.29 -11.54
CA TYR A 284 15.69 -1.28 -12.31
C TYR A 284 16.90 -0.74 -11.56
N GLY A 285 18.07 -0.88 -12.18
CA GLY A 285 19.28 -0.22 -11.72
C GLY A 285 19.20 1.30 -11.92
N GLN A 286 19.29 2.04 -10.82
CA GLN A 286 19.51 3.50 -10.81
C GLN A 286 18.37 4.30 -11.47
N VAL A 287 17.12 3.81 -11.35
CA VAL A 287 15.94 4.33 -12.05
C VAL A 287 15.76 5.84 -11.87
N GLY A 288 15.82 6.35 -10.64
CA GLY A 288 15.55 7.77 -10.36
C GLY A 288 16.57 8.71 -11.00
N ALA A 289 17.86 8.33 -10.99
CA ALA A 289 18.89 9.12 -11.65
C ALA A 289 18.74 9.08 -13.18
N ARG A 290 18.45 7.90 -13.74
CA ARG A 290 18.25 7.73 -15.20
C ARG A 290 17.02 8.51 -15.69
N ILE A 291 15.91 8.45 -14.98
CA ILE A 291 14.71 9.25 -15.28
C ILE A 291 15.06 10.74 -15.25
N LEU A 292 15.82 11.21 -14.25
CA LEU A 292 16.23 12.61 -14.19
C LEU A 292 17.07 13.04 -15.39
N TYR A 293 17.97 12.19 -15.87
CA TYR A 293 18.71 12.40 -17.13
C TYR A 293 17.77 12.52 -18.33
N GLY A 294 16.79 11.62 -18.42
CA GLY A 294 15.73 11.65 -19.44
C GLY A 294 14.94 12.95 -19.44
N MET A 295 14.49 13.39 -18.26
CA MET A 295 13.79 14.66 -18.07
C MET A 295 14.64 15.87 -18.51
N ALA A 296 15.94 15.81 -18.28
CA ALA A 296 16.89 16.83 -18.71
C ALA A 296 17.25 16.76 -20.21
N GLY A 297 16.75 15.78 -20.97
CA GLY A 297 17.08 15.58 -22.38
C GLY A 297 18.53 15.10 -22.62
N HIS A 298 19.13 14.46 -21.62
CA HIS A 298 20.52 14.04 -21.65
C HIS A 298 20.68 12.54 -21.42
N LEU A 299 21.72 11.95 -22.02
CA LEU A 299 22.07 10.56 -21.75
C LEU A 299 22.95 10.47 -20.49
N PRO A 300 22.71 9.51 -19.59
CA PRO A 300 23.60 9.25 -18.47
C PRO A 300 24.97 8.76 -18.97
N ALA A 301 26.03 9.06 -18.22
CA ALA A 301 27.34 8.48 -18.49
C ALA A 301 27.32 6.95 -18.38
N THR A 302 28.22 6.28 -19.10
CA THR A 302 28.40 4.84 -19.00
C THR A 302 28.92 4.46 -17.61
N GLY A 303 28.31 3.45 -16.98
CA GLY A 303 28.72 2.93 -15.68
C GLY A 303 27.76 3.26 -14.53
N ASP A 304 28.29 3.26 -13.31
CA ASP A 304 27.51 3.49 -12.10
C ASP A 304 27.44 4.99 -11.76
N LEU A 305 26.22 5.54 -11.83
CA LEU A 305 25.89 6.93 -11.51
C LEU A 305 26.10 7.24 -10.03
N TYR A 306 26.13 6.26 -9.14
CA TYR A 306 26.41 6.51 -7.72
C TYR A 306 27.89 6.31 -7.34
N SER A 307 28.72 5.80 -8.25
CA SER A 307 30.15 5.56 -7.98
C SER A 307 30.96 6.83 -8.22
N MET A 308 31.52 7.42 -7.17
CA MET A 308 32.25 8.71 -7.27
C MET A 308 33.63 8.61 -6.64
N ALA A 309 34.64 9.20 -7.28
CA ALA A 309 35.98 9.29 -6.73
C ALA A 309 35.95 9.97 -5.35
N GLY A 310 36.72 9.42 -4.40
CA GLY A 310 36.70 9.87 -2.99
C GLY A 310 35.57 9.26 -2.14
N TYR A 311 34.55 8.68 -2.77
CA TYR A 311 33.38 8.07 -2.13
C TYR A 311 33.14 6.59 -2.52
N ASN A 312 34.16 5.90 -3.03
CA ASN A 312 34.05 4.55 -3.60
C ASN A 312 33.31 3.52 -2.71
N GLN A 313 33.41 3.62 -1.38
CA GLN A 313 32.74 2.73 -0.41
C GLN A 313 31.44 3.30 0.18
N ARG A 314 30.91 4.40 -0.39
CA ARG A 314 29.72 5.11 0.12
C ARG A 314 28.59 5.17 -0.89
N ARG A 315 28.58 4.26 -1.86
CA ARG A 315 27.59 4.21 -2.94
C ARG A 315 26.16 4.34 -2.42
N ASP A 316 25.81 3.62 -1.35
CA ASP A 316 24.46 3.66 -0.77
C ASP A 316 24.14 5.01 -0.12
N GLY A 317 25.14 5.63 0.52
CA GLY A 317 25.03 6.99 1.04
C GLY A 317 24.82 8.01 -0.07
N ILE A 318 25.58 7.90 -1.18
CA ILE A 318 25.41 8.75 -2.36
C ILE A 318 24.02 8.57 -2.97
N LYS A 319 23.54 7.33 -3.11
CA LYS A 319 22.17 7.04 -3.58
C LYS A 319 21.12 7.74 -2.71
N LYS A 320 21.21 7.62 -1.37
CA LYS A 320 20.26 8.26 -0.44
C LYS A 320 20.33 9.79 -0.52
N VAL A 321 21.53 10.39 -0.59
CA VAL A 321 21.70 11.84 -0.73
C VAL A 321 21.18 12.33 -2.08
N MET A 322 21.56 11.71 -3.19
CA MET A 322 21.10 12.09 -4.52
C MET A 322 19.57 11.99 -4.64
N SER A 323 18.97 10.93 -4.10
CA SER A 323 17.50 10.84 -4.00
C SER A 323 16.92 12.04 -3.25
N ALA A 324 17.47 12.39 -2.08
CA ALA A 324 17.02 13.56 -1.34
C ALA A 324 17.16 14.87 -2.14
N MET A 325 18.24 15.04 -2.90
CA MET A 325 18.44 16.20 -3.78
C MET A 325 17.37 16.32 -4.86
N ILE A 326 16.87 15.19 -5.40
CA ILE A 326 15.80 15.17 -6.42
C ILE A 326 14.45 15.58 -5.80
N PHE A 327 14.15 15.14 -4.57
CA PHE A 327 12.90 15.47 -3.88
C PHE A 327 12.89 16.87 -3.26
N ALA A 328 14.06 17.43 -2.91
CA ALA A 328 14.12 18.72 -2.26
C ALA A 328 13.75 19.87 -3.23
N GLU A 329 13.15 20.93 -2.71
CA GLU A 329 13.03 22.23 -3.40
C GLU A 329 14.17 23.20 -3.02
N ALA A 330 15.03 22.78 -2.09
CA ALA A 330 16.16 23.55 -1.62
C ALA A 330 17.37 22.64 -1.44
N ARG A 331 18.56 23.24 -1.44
CA ARG A 331 19.80 22.52 -1.18
C ARG A 331 19.81 21.97 0.26
N PRO A 332 20.09 20.67 0.48
CA PRO A 332 20.19 20.09 1.82
C PRO A 332 21.31 20.73 2.64
N ASP A 333 20.96 21.17 3.84
CA ASP A 333 21.88 21.69 4.86
C ASP A 333 22.32 20.61 5.87
N ARG A 334 21.69 19.43 5.83
CA ARG A 334 21.99 18.26 6.66
C ARG A 334 21.82 16.97 5.88
N PHE A 335 22.46 15.91 6.38
CA PHE A 335 22.25 14.57 5.84
C PHE A 335 20.80 14.14 6.04
N PRO A 336 20.20 13.43 5.07
CA PRO A 336 18.91 12.79 5.26
C PRO A 336 18.95 11.85 6.48
N LYS A 337 17.81 11.63 7.13
CA LYS A 337 17.69 10.78 8.31
C LYS A 337 18.37 9.42 8.08
N GLY A 338 19.15 8.97 9.07
CA GLY A 338 19.87 7.69 9.02
C GLY A 338 21.02 7.61 8.00
N THR A 339 21.26 8.65 7.20
CA THR A 339 22.22 8.56 6.07
C THR A 339 23.65 8.88 6.49
N LYS A 340 23.88 9.68 7.54
CA LYS A 340 25.22 10.09 7.99
C LYS A 340 26.13 8.91 8.37
N THR A 341 25.58 7.79 8.83
CA THR A 341 26.33 6.58 9.20
C THR A 341 26.99 5.91 8.00
N LEU A 342 26.52 6.18 6.78
CA LEU A 342 27.08 5.68 5.51
C LEU A 342 28.29 6.50 5.02
N PHE A 343 28.68 7.55 5.76
CA PHE A 343 29.76 8.46 5.42
C PHE A 343 30.86 8.45 6.48
N ARG A 344 32.04 9.03 6.17
CA ARG A 344 33.05 9.29 7.21
C ARG A 344 32.44 10.28 8.20
N LYS A 345 32.90 10.23 9.45
CA LYS A 345 32.57 11.24 10.47
C LYS A 345 32.89 12.65 9.98
N THR A 346 33.99 12.82 9.25
CA THR A 346 34.48 14.11 8.73
C THR A 346 33.72 14.66 7.53
N ASP A 347 32.99 13.83 6.76
CA ASP A 347 32.33 14.32 5.55
C ASP A 347 31.20 15.29 5.90
N LYS A 348 31.14 16.42 5.22
CA LYS A 348 30.04 17.39 5.36
C LYS A 348 29.05 17.22 4.22
N ILE A 349 27.76 17.42 4.52
CA ILE A 349 26.71 17.29 3.50
C ILE A 349 26.94 18.23 2.31
N GLY A 350 27.36 19.48 2.56
CA GLY A 350 27.64 20.44 1.50
C GLY A 350 28.68 19.92 0.49
N GLU A 351 29.78 19.36 1.00
CA GLU A 351 30.86 18.78 0.18
C GLU A 351 30.39 17.55 -0.61
N VAL A 352 29.52 16.73 0.00
CA VAL A 352 28.91 15.57 -0.69
C VAL A 352 27.98 16.02 -1.80
N VAL A 353 27.14 17.04 -1.56
CA VAL A 353 26.24 17.61 -2.58
C VAL A 353 27.06 18.23 -3.71
N ASP A 354 28.09 19.00 -3.40
CA ASP A 354 29.01 19.58 -4.40
C ASP A 354 29.65 18.48 -5.26
N ALA A 355 30.09 17.38 -4.65
CA ALA A 355 30.67 16.26 -5.37
C ALA A 355 29.66 15.56 -6.30
N ILE A 356 28.40 15.44 -5.88
CA ILE A 356 27.31 14.88 -6.71
C ILE A 356 27.05 15.80 -7.91
N GLU A 357 26.87 17.11 -7.68
CA GLU A 357 26.64 18.08 -8.76
C GLU A 357 27.81 18.14 -9.75
N ALA A 358 29.06 18.07 -9.24
CA ALA A 358 30.26 18.04 -10.07
C ALA A 358 30.35 16.77 -10.93
N LYS A 359 29.93 15.60 -10.40
CA LYS A 359 29.86 14.35 -11.18
C LYS A 359 28.72 14.37 -12.21
N HIS A 360 27.64 15.09 -11.93
CA HIS A 360 26.41 15.09 -12.72
C HIS A 360 26.06 16.48 -13.30
N PRO A 361 26.97 17.12 -14.06
CA PRO A 361 26.76 18.49 -14.52
C PRO A 361 25.56 18.66 -15.46
N LEU A 362 25.17 17.60 -16.18
CA LEU A 362 24.04 17.60 -17.12
C LEU A 362 22.66 17.61 -16.43
N ILE A 363 22.58 17.17 -15.17
CA ILE A 363 21.33 17.13 -14.40
C ILE A 363 21.38 18.01 -13.15
N LYS A 364 22.46 18.77 -12.95
CA LYS A 364 22.64 19.60 -11.74
C LYS A 364 21.48 20.58 -11.53
N ASP A 365 20.96 21.16 -12.61
CA ASP A 365 19.89 22.17 -12.56
C ASP A 365 18.50 21.56 -12.29
N HIS A 366 18.41 20.23 -12.30
CA HIS A 366 17.22 19.44 -11.96
C HIS A 366 17.23 18.96 -10.51
N PHE A 367 18.35 19.07 -9.79
CA PHE A 367 18.34 18.92 -8.33
C PHE A 367 17.71 20.14 -7.67
N HIS A 368 17.15 19.94 -6.48
CA HIS A 368 16.58 21.02 -5.68
C HIS A 368 15.36 21.69 -6.34
N ARG A 369 14.61 20.94 -7.16
CA ARG A 369 13.42 21.40 -7.89
C ARG A 369 12.13 20.69 -7.49
N GLY A 370 12.17 19.79 -6.51
CA GLY A 370 10.99 19.02 -6.09
C GLY A 370 10.55 17.93 -7.07
N LEU A 371 11.39 17.55 -8.05
CA LEU A 371 11.06 16.64 -9.16
C LEU A 371 10.92 15.16 -8.76
N GLY A 372 11.10 14.83 -7.47
CA GLY A 372 11.05 13.44 -7.01
C GLY A 372 9.72 12.76 -7.28
N HIS A 373 8.60 13.48 -7.12
CA HIS A 373 7.29 12.92 -7.39
C HIS A 373 6.97 12.83 -8.88
N ASP A 374 7.46 13.75 -9.71
CA ASP A 374 7.36 13.67 -11.17
C ASP A 374 8.16 12.46 -11.70
N ALA A 375 9.36 12.24 -11.17
CA ALA A 375 10.18 11.07 -11.50
C ALA A 375 9.49 9.76 -11.08
N GLN A 376 8.86 9.72 -9.90
CA GLN A 376 8.04 8.58 -9.47
C GLN A 376 6.84 8.32 -10.38
N PHE A 377 6.26 9.36 -10.97
CA PHE A 377 5.16 9.21 -11.92
C PHE A 377 5.62 8.57 -13.23
N ILE A 378 6.79 8.95 -13.74
CA ILE A 378 7.42 8.30 -14.90
C ILE A 378 7.72 6.84 -14.56
N GLU A 379 8.37 6.57 -13.42
CA GLU A 379 8.65 5.21 -12.90
C GLU A 379 7.38 4.36 -12.83
N SER A 380 6.31 4.89 -12.25
CA SER A 380 5.03 4.22 -12.13
C SER A 380 4.41 3.92 -13.50
N SER A 381 4.49 4.86 -14.45
CA SER A 381 3.91 4.68 -15.78
C SER A 381 4.66 3.62 -16.58
N ILE A 382 5.99 3.56 -16.44
CA ILE A 382 6.82 2.45 -16.95
C ILE A 382 6.31 1.12 -16.39
N LEU A 383 6.11 1.04 -15.08
CA LEU A 383 5.68 -0.22 -14.45
C LEU A 383 4.29 -0.66 -14.92
N VAL A 384 3.34 0.25 -15.04
CA VAL A 384 1.99 -0.06 -15.57
C VAL A 384 2.10 -0.67 -16.97
N ASP A 385 2.89 -0.06 -17.86
CA ASP A 385 3.06 -0.55 -19.23
C ASP A 385 3.82 -1.89 -19.28
N VAL A 386 4.81 -2.10 -18.40
CA VAL A 386 5.47 -3.41 -18.24
C VAL A 386 4.43 -4.48 -17.84
N LEU A 387 3.61 -4.23 -16.82
CA LEU A 387 2.60 -5.19 -16.38
C LEU A 387 1.57 -5.50 -17.47
N LEU A 388 1.11 -4.48 -18.21
CA LEU A 388 0.16 -4.67 -19.30
C LEU A 388 0.77 -5.42 -20.49
N SER A 389 2.06 -5.19 -20.78
CA SER A 389 2.79 -5.90 -21.83
C SER A 389 3.01 -7.37 -21.46
N LEU A 390 3.48 -7.65 -20.24
CA LEU A 390 3.65 -9.02 -19.74
C LEU A 390 2.32 -9.77 -19.69
N ARG A 391 1.24 -9.11 -19.26
CA ARG A 391 -0.12 -9.67 -19.34
C ARG A 391 -0.50 -10.05 -20.77
N ALA A 392 -0.19 -9.21 -21.76
CA ALA A 392 -0.47 -9.51 -23.17
C ALA A 392 0.30 -10.75 -23.67
N GLU A 393 1.45 -11.04 -23.08
CA GLU A 393 2.24 -12.25 -23.32
C GLU A 393 1.83 -13.45 -22.45
N GLY A 394 0.79 -13.31 -21.62
CA GLY A 394 0.34 -14.36 -20.71
C GLY A 394 1.28 -14.59 -19.52
N ILE A 395 2.12 -13.61 -19.19
CA ILE A 395 3.06 -13.67 -18.08
C ILE A 395 2.45 -12.96 -16.86
N VAL A 396 2.39 -13.67 -15.74
CA VAL A 396 2.03 -13.06 -14.45
C VAL A 396 3.25 -12.35 -13.89
N ALA A 397 3.07 -11.08 -13.52
CA ALA A 397 4.10 -10.25 -12.92
C ALA A 397 3.54 -9.51 -11.69
N LEU A 398 4.24 -9.60 -10.56
CA LEU A 398 3.85 -8.95 -9.30
C LEU A 398 4.67 -7.67 -9.11
N PRO A 399 4.07 -6.47 -9.09
CA PRO A 399 4.81 -5.22 -8.96
C PRO A 399 5.25 -4.92 -7.52
N ILE A 400 6.50 -4.48 -7.34
CA ILE A 400 7.08 -4.02 -6.08
C ILE A 400 7.83 -2.72 -6.34
N HIS A 401 7.22 -1.58 -6.04
CA HIS A 401 7.80 -0.26 -6.35
C HIS A 401 8.19 -0.11 -7.82
N ASP A 402 9.48 -0.15 -8.17
CA ASP A 402 10.06 -0.14 -9.51
C ASP A 402 10.42 -1.53 -10.07
N ALA A 403 10.27 -2.58 -9.26
CA ALA A 403 10.59 -3.96 -9.60
C ALA A 403 9.36 -4.79 -9.96
N VAL A 404 9.60 -5.95 -10.59
CA VAL A 404 8.59 -6.99 -10.84
C VAL A 404 9.11 -8.37 -10.43
N MET A 405 8.24 -9.18 -9.84
CA MET A 405 8.49 -10.62 -9.66
C MET A 405 7.77 -11.44 -10.71
N VAL A 406 8.48 -12.36 -11.35
CA VAL A 406 7.96 -13.21 -12.44
C VAL A 406 8.41 -14.67 -12.26
N PRO A 407 7.80 -15.65 -12.95
CA PRO A 407 8.31 -17.02 -12.99
C PRO A 407 9.77 -17.05 -13.47
N SER A 408 10.59 -17.93 -12.90
CA SER A 408 12.02 -18.01 -13.23
C SER A 408 12.28 -18.25 -14.73
N SER A 409 11.42 -18.99 -15.42
CA SER A 409 11.51 -19.20 -16.88
C SER A 409 11.29 -17.93 -17.71
N LYS A 410 10.70 -16.87 -17.13
CA LYS A 410 10.29 -15.64 -17.83
C LYS A 410 11.26 -14.47 -17.66
N VAL A 411 12.36 -14.65 -16.93
CA VAL A 411 13.35 -13.59 -16.63
C VAL A 411 13.85 -12.88 -17.89
N LEU A 412 14.22 -13.60 -18.94
CA LEU A 412 14.80 -13.00 -20.15
C LEU A 412 13.79 -12.11 -20.89
N VAL A 413 12.59 -12.63 -21.09
CA VAL A 413 11.49 -11.91 -21.76
C VAL A 413 11.10 -10.68 -20.95
N THR A 414 10.93 -10.84 -19.63
CA THR A 414 10.61 -9.72 -18.73
C THR A 414 11.67 -8.64 -18.78
N LYS A 415 12.95 -9.01 -18.79
CA LYS A 415 14.06 -8.05 -18.90
C LYS A 415 13.99 -7.24 -20.20
N GLU A 416 13.68 -7.89 -21.32
CA GLU A 416 13.53 -7.22 -22.62
C GLU A 416 12.35 -6.24 -22.63
N VAL A 417 11.19 -6.66 -22.11
CA VAL A 417 10.01 -5.79 -21.95
C VAL A 417 10.34 -4.59 -21.07
N MET A 418 10.96 -4.81 -19.91
CA MET A 418 11.36 -3.74 -19.00
C MET A 418 12.27 -2.72 -19.68
N LEU A 419 13.36 -3.16 -20.33
CA LEU A 419 14.29 -2.24 -21.00
C LEU A 419 13.63 -1.46 -22.15
N THR A 420 12.76 -2.13 -22.92
CA THR A 420 12.02 -1.51 -24.03
C THR A 420 11.07 -0.43 -23.52
N VAL A 421 10.22 -0.74 -22.54
CA VAL A 421 9.27 0.21 -21.96
C VAL A 421 10.00 1.36 -21.28
N PHE A 422 11.08 1.07 -20.53
CA PHE A 422 11.89 2.10 -19.87
C PHE A 422 12.42 3.12 -20.88
N ARG A 423 12.96 2.67 -22.02
CA ARG A 423 13.47 3.56 -23.06
C ARG A 423 12.39 4.44 -23.68
N VAL A 424 11.18 3.92 -23.86
CA VAL A 424 10.04 4.69 -24.41
C VAL A 424 9.66 5.86 -23.50
N HIS A 425 9.59 5.62 -22.19
CA HIS A 425 9.14 6.63 -21.22
C HIS A 425 10.27 7.54 -20.72
N ALA A 426 11.44 6.98 -20.44
CA ALA A 426 12.56 7.73 -19.86
C ALA A 426 13.51 8.32 -20.92
N HIS A 427 13.36 7.96 -22.20
CA HIS A 427 14.21 8.42 -23.31
C HIS A 427 15.72 8.14 -23.13
N VAL A 428 16.08 7.25 -22.21
CA VAL A 428 17.45 6.82 -21.92
C VAL A 428 17.47 5.30 -21.74
N GLU A 429 18.65 4.69 -21.88
CA GLU A 429 18.81 3.25 -21.66
C GLU A 429 18.64 2.89 -20.18
N GLY A 430 17.85 1.84 -19.93
CA GLY A 430 17.66 1.26 -18.61
C GLY A 430 18.77 0.28 -18.23
N THR A 431 18.80 -0.12 -16.97
CA THR A 431 19.56 -1.30 -16.52
C THR A 431 18.66 -2.14 -15.64
N VAL A 432 18.71 -3.46 -15.77
CA VAL A 432 17.89 -4.38 -14.98
C VAL A 432 18.81 -5.41 -14.32
N THR A 433 18.66 -5.56 -13.00
CA THR A 433 19.31 -6.59 -12.20
C THR A 433 18.32 -7.69 -11.86
N VAL A 434 18.80 -8.94 -11.81
CA VAL A 434 18.00 -10.11 -11.45
C VAL A 434 18.42 -10.57 -10.07
N GLU A 435 17.47 -10.64 -9.15
CA GLU A 435 17.69 -11.14 -7.79
C GLU A 435 16.92 -12.44 -7.60
N GLY A 436 17.68 -13.52 -7.37
CA GLY A 436 17.16 -14.89 -7.19
C GLY A 436 17.02 -15.32 -5.75
#